data_AF-A0A354UCE9-F1
#
_entry.id   AF-A0A354UCE9-F1
#
_cell.length_a   1.000
_cell.length_b   1.000
_cell.length_c   1.000
_cell.angle_alpha   90.00
_cell.angle_beta   90.00
_cell.angle_gamma   90.00
#
_symmetry.space_group_name_H-M   'P 1'
#
loop_
_entity.id
_entity.type
_entity.pdbx_description
1 polymer ?
#
loop_
_entity_poly.entity_id
_entity_poly.type
_entity_poly.pdbx_seq_one_letter_code
_entity_poly.pdbx_strand_id
1 'polypeptide(L)' 'KKQSTADNGDIVVAYFDDSATVKRFFKRNEKFILHPENPEFSDIILDEVFILGKVCGLYRKM' A
#
# COMPACT_ATOMS: atom_id res chain seq x y z
N LYS A 1 -9.08 11.46 -8.12
CA LYS A 1 -9.12 10.40 -9.17
C LYS A 1 -8.74 9.09 -8.50
N LYS A 2 -9.48 7.99 -8.72
CA LYS A 2 -9.03 6.66 -8.29
C LYS A 2 -7.85 6.27 -9.16
N GLN A 3 -6.78 5.77 -8.54
CA GLN A 3 -5.58 5.34 -9.25
C GLN A 3 -5.34 3.88 -8.87
N SER A 4 -5.50 3.00 -9.85
CA SER A 4 -5.36 1.55 -9.69
C SER A 4 -3.93 1.05 -9.84
N THR A 5 -2.99 1.97 -10.13
CA THR A 5 -1.56 1.69 -10.27
C THR A 5 -0.76 2.56 -9.31
N ALA A 6 0.37 2.06 -8.85
CA ALA A 6 1.32 2.81 -8.04
C ALA A 6 2.73 2.41 -8.41
N ASP A 7 3.68 3.31 -8.17
CA ASP A 7 5.10 3.07 -8.42
C ASP A 7 5.79 2.56 -7.15
N ASN A 8 6.97 1.95 -7.33
CA ASN A 8 7.76 1.47 -6.21
C ASN A 8 8.14 2.63 -5.28
N GLY A 9 7.80 2.48 -4.01
CA GLY A 9 8.03 3.48 -2.97
C GLY A 9 6.83 4.39 -2.71
N ASP A 10 5.74 4.31 -3.49
CA ASP A 10 4.52 5.08 -3.23
C ASP A 10 3.78 4.60 -1.99
N ILE A 11 3.22 5.53 -1.23
CA ILE A 11 2.29 5.21 -0.15
C ILE A 11 0.90 5.06 -0.76
N VAL A 12 0.29 3.89 -0.58
CA VAL A 12 -1.00 3.56 -1.18
C VAL A 12 -1.98 3.12 -0.12
N VAL A 13 -3.26 3.29 -0.45
CA VAL A 13 -4.34 2.57 0.22
C VAL A 13 -4.54 1.26 -0.52
N ALA A 14 -4.14 0.16 0.10
CA ALA A 14 -4.28 -1.18 -0.42
C ALA A 14 -5.45 -1.89 0.25
N TYR A 15 -6.24 -2.63 -0.52
CA TYR A 15 -7.28 -3.52 -0.02
C TYR A 15 -6.83 -4.97 -0.22
N PHE A 16 -6.73 -5.69 0.89
CA PHE A 16 -6.42 -7.12 0.94
C PHE A 16 -7.02 -7.71 2.22
N ASP A 17 -7.31 -9.01 2.21
CA ASP A 17 -7.87 -9.73 3.38
C ASP A 17 -9.12 -9.04 3.96
N ASP A 18 -10.04 -8.64 3.08
CA ASP A 18 -11.26 -7.87 3.39
C ASP A 18 -11.07 -6.59 4.22
N SER A 19 -9.86 -6.02 4.21
CA SER A 19 -9.51 -4.82 4.95
C SER A 19 -8.74 -3.80 4.09
N ALA A 20 -8.98 -2.51 4.35
CA ALA A 20 -8.23 -1.42 3.73
C ALA A 20 -7.10 -0.98 4.64
N THR A 21 -5.86 -0.99 4.14
CA THR A 21 -4.67 -0.58 4.90
C THR A 21 -3.86 0.46 4.14
N VAL A 22 -3.09 1.26 4.89
CA VAL A 22 -2.11 2.19 4.33
C VAL A 22 -0.72 1.60 4.53
N LYS A 23 -0.01 1.39 3.42
CA LYS A 23 1.33 0.79 3.36
C LYS A 23 2.11 1.40 2.19
N ARG A 24 3.42 1.23 2.22
CA ARG A 24 4.28 1.57 1.09
C ARG A 24 4.30 0.40 0.10
N PHE A 25 4.07 0.70 -1.16
CA PHE A 25 3.92 -0.28 -2.23
C PHE A 25 5.25 -0.51 -2.95
N PHE A 26 5.58 -1.78 -3.17
CA PHE A 26 6.63 -2.21 -4.09
C PHE A 26 6.13 -3.38 -4.94
N LYS A 27 6.58 -3.44 -6.18
CA LYS A 27 6.35 -4.52 -7.13
C LYS A 27 7.70 -5.07 -7.59
N ARG A 28 7.93 -6.36 -7.38
CA ARG A 28 9.15 -7.09 -7.80
C ARG A 28 8.78 -8.48 -8.30
N ASN A 29 9.30 -8.86 -9.47
CA ASN A 29 9.15 -10.20 -10.05
C ASN A 29 7.70 -10.71 -9.95
N GLU A 30 6.75 -9.89 -10.41
CA GLU A 30 5.30 -10.15 -10.39
C GLU A 30 4.62 -10.23 -9.01
N LYS A 31 5.38 -10.17 -7.92
CA LYS A 31 4.82 -10.08 -6.56
C LYS A 31 4.65 -8.63 -6.12
N PHE A 32 3.64 -8.41 -5.29
CA PHE A 32 3.38 -7.16 -4.60
C PHE A 32 3.89 -7.24 -3.18
N ILE A 33 4.58 -6.20 -2.73
CA ILE A 33 5.17 -6.09 -1.41
C ILE A 33 4.59 -4.84 -0.78
N LEU A 34 3.94 -5.00 0.37
CA LEU A 34 3.44 -3.92 1.19
C LEU A 34 4.36 -3.76 2.40
N HIS A 35 5.18 -2.73 2.37
CA HIS A 35 6.09 -2.40 3.45
C HIS A 35 5.36 -1.52 4.49
N PRO A 36 5.34 -1.92 5.77
CA PRO A 36 4.83 -1.11 6.85
C PRO A 36 5.80 0.01 7.23
N GLU A 37 5.28 1.20 7.55
CA GLU A 37 6.10 2.30 8.10
C GLU A 37 6.37 2.14 9.61
N ASN A 38 5.96 1.02 10.21
CA ASN A 38 6.29 0.68 11.59
C ASN A 38 7.37 -0.43 11.58
N PRO A 39 8.57 -0.20 12.13
CA PRO A 39 9.68 -1.14 12.10
C PRO A 39 9.42 -2.44 12.88
N GLU A 40 8.42 -2.49 13.75
CA GLU A 40 8.02 -3.72 14.44
C GLU A 40 7.27 -4.71 13.54
N PHE A 41 6.87 -4.29 12.33
CA PHE A 41 6.11 -5.12 11.39
C PHE A 41 6.96 -5.51 10.17
N SER A 42 6.75 -6.73 9.71
CA SER A 42 7.43 -7.28 8.52
C SER A 42 6.69 -6.96 7.22
N ASP A 43 7.42 -7.04 6.10
CA ASP A 43 6.86 -6.92 4.76
C ASP A 43 5.80 -7.98 4.48
N ILE A 44 4.70 -7.53 3.88
CA ILE A 44 3.62 -8.41 3.45
C ILE A 44 3.79 -8.65 1.95
N ILE A 45 4.04 -9.90 1.56
CA ILE A 45 4.22 -10.30 0.17
C ILE A 45 2.93 -10.96 -0.30
N LEU A 46 2.34 -10.41 -1.36
CA LEU A 46 1.07 -10.83 -1.92
C LEU A 46 1.22 -11.12 -3.42
N ASP A 47 0.50 -12.13 -3.90
CA ASP A 47 0.39 -12.39 -5.34
C ASP A 47 -0.65 -11.47 -6.01
N GLU A 48 -1.64 -11.00 -5.25
CA GLU A 48 -2.63 -10.02 -5.69
C GLU A 48 -2.93 -8.98 -4.61
N VAL A 49 -3.17 -7.73 -5.03
CA VAL A 49 -3.58 -6.64 -4.14
C VAL A 49 -4.39 -5.62 -4.94
N PHE A 50 -5.43 -5.07 -4.32
CA PHE A 50 -6.21 -3.99 -4.93
C PHE A 50 -5.73 -2.63 -4.43
N ILE A 51 -5.18 -1.83 -5.35
CA ILE A 51 -4.81 -0.43 -5.05
C ILE A 51 -6.06 0.45 -5.19
N LEU A 52 -6.54 1.00 -4.07
CA LEU A 52 -7.68 1.91 -4.06
C LEU A 52 -7.27 3.33 -4.46
N GLY A 53 -6.02 3.72 -4.17
CA GLY A 53 -5.44 4.99 -4.56
C GLY A 53 -4.10 5.26 -3.90
N LYS A 54 -3.40 6.28 -4.40
CA LYS A 54 -2.17 6.83 -3.81
C LYS A 54 -2.52 7.85 -2.72
N VAL A 55 -1.77 7.83 -1.62
CA VAL A 55 -1.90 8.81 -0.53
C VAL A 55 -1.23 10.11 -0.95
N CYS A 56 -1.99 11.21 -1.00
CA CYS A 56 -1.50 12.54 -1.37
C CYS A 56 -1.29 13.50 -0.19
N GLY A 57 -1.72 13.12 1.02
CA GLY A 57 -1.59 13.98 2.19
C GLY A 57 -2.21 13.35 3.44
N LEU A 58 -1.77 13.83 4.60
CA LEU A 58 -2.33 13.47 5.90
C LEU A 58 -3.08 14.68 6.45
N TYR A 59 -4.36 14.50 6.74
CA TYR A 59 -5.14 15.46 7.51
C TYR A 59 -5.42 14.88 8.90
N ARG A 60 -4.95 15.56 9.94
CA ARG A 60 -5.21 15.19 11.33
C ARG A 60 -5.97 16.34 11.97
N LYS A 61 -7.25 16.11 12.29
CA LYS A 61 -8.02 17.04 13.12
C LYS A 61 -7.56 16.85 14.57
N MET A 62 -7.08 17.93 15.18
CA MET A 62 -6.81 18.01 16.61
C MET A 62 -8.11 18.20 17.39
#